data_AF-A0A6U4PBN4-F1
#
_entry.id   AF-A0A6U4PBN4-F1
#
_cell.length_a   1.000
_cell.length_b   1.000
_cell.length_c   1.000
_cell.angle_alpha   90.00
_cell.angle_beta   90.00
_cell.angle_gamma   90.00
#
_symmetry.space_group_name_H-M   'P 1'
#
loop_
_entity.id
_entity.type
_entity.pdbx_description
1 polymer ?
#
loop_
_entity_poly.entity_id
_entity_poly.type
_entity_poly.pdbx_seq_one_letter_code
_entity_poly.pdbx_strand_id
1 'polypeptide(L)'
;DESPFNPLEEGRSAFAIQGINIMGAGPSLPAGASGATPKIPIKWESEGFNNTFVELAPNMWSASYKHKPGSMAIMPLINNRQYAFRVKGEDGTEELLLFGVPGKGSFGLNDKCPTEVARDFAASLGLPIKRILCQGGLHVMFLENWLEAFPDAKLFVPGDRAPNTGSGKKAIEKYGRERIIDLPKHGFPELKGVVEFFQFQGLIIHADIPMPEERGDKKQVKMSGMPAMMGKLKPVEPHDEVFAFVPSVKLMIGGDNVAWYFPKGAKVPMMFKMTGNKAGCLCCARSDVMAIGNKEQLEADCKFVLSQDFDQYVGFHELPGVACLVDAKAYLQAGMRKVKWMS
;
A
#
# COMPACT_ATOMS: atom_id res chain seq x y z
N ASP A 1 -5.62 -22.53 31.45
CA ASP A 1 -4.39 -22.86 30.72
C ASP A 1 -4.63 -22.81 29.22
N GLU A 2 -4.66 -21.59 28.69
CA GLU A 2 -4.74 -21.35 27.25
C GLU A 2 -3.33 -21.17 26.71
N SER A 3 -2.90 -22.11 25.87
CA SER A 3 -1.64 -22.04 25.14
C SER A 3 -1.62 -20.81 24.24
N PRO A 4 -0.55 -19.99 24.22
CA PRO A 4 -0.46 -18.86 23.31
C PRO A 4 -0.32 -19.39 21.88
N PHE A 5 -1.26 -18.97 21.03
CA PHE A 5 -1.21 -19.12 19.58
C PHE A 5 0.20 -18.81 19.07
N ASN A 6 0.89 -19.81 18.50
CA ASN A 6 2.21 -19.67 17.90
C ASN A 6 2.07 -19.62 16.36
N PRO A 7 1.93 -18.43 15.75
CA PRO A 7 1.70 -18.28 14.31
C PRO A 7 2.92 -18.64 13.44
N LEU A 8 4.03 -19.10 14.02
CA LEU A 8 5.24 -19.48 13.28
C LEU A 8 5.18 -20.92 12.73
N GLU A 9 4.25 -21.77 13.17
CA GLU A 9 4.24 -23.19 12.76
C GLU A 9 3.38 -23.48 11.52
N GLU A 10 2.34 -22.71 11.21
CA GLU A 10 1.53 -22.92 9.99
C GLU A 10 2.23 -22.48 8.69
N GLY A 11 3.45 -21.92 8.76
CA GLY A 11 4.26 -21.54 7.60
C GLY A 11 5.35 -22.54 7.20
N ARG A 12 5.55 -23.63 7.95
CA ARG A 12 6.67 -24.57 7.72
C ARG A 12 6.35 -25.75 6.79
N SER A 13 5.11 -25.93 6.35
CA SER A 13 4.73 -27.02 5.43
C SER A 13 4.37 -26.51 4.03
N ALA A 14 5.38 -26.11 3.28
CA ALA A 14 5.56 -26.34 1.83
C ALA A 14 6.50 -25.25 1.27
N PHE A 15 7.50 -25.68 0.50
CA PHE A 15 8.50 -24.88 -0.22
C PHE A 15 9.72 -24.42 0.58
N ALA A 16 10.61 -25.38 0.86
CA ALA A 16 12.04 -25.09 0.87
C ALA A 16 12.48 -24.82 -0.59
N ILE A 17 12.68 -23.56 -0.97
CA ILE A 17 13.36 -23.22 -2.22
C ILE A 17 14.82 -22.89 -1.85
N GLN A 18 15.72 -23.77 -2.28
CA GLN A 18 17.16 -23.53 -2.27
C GLN A 18 17.49 -22.30 -3.12
N GLY A 19 18.45 -21.50 -2.62
CA GLY A 19 18.79 -20.18 -3.13
C GLY A 19 18.97 -20.09 -4.64
N ILE A 20 18.25 -19.15 -5.24
CA ILE A 20 18.51 -18.68 -6.60
C ILE A 20 19.30 -17.37 -6.48
N ASN A 21 20.57 -17.41 -6.89
CA ASN A 21 21.33 -16.20 -7.20
C ASN A 21 20.71 -15.57 -8.45
N ILE A 22 20.03 -14.43 -8.29
CA ILE A 22 19.55 -13.61 -9.41
C ILE A 22 20.46 -12.38 -9.51
N MET A 23 21.59 -12.53 -10.21
CA MET A 23 22.35 -11.39 -10.73
C MET A 23 22.32 -11.48 -12.26
N GLY A 24 21.46 -10.68 -12.87
CA GLY A 24 21.41 -10.49 -14.30
C GLY A 24 20.64 -9.19 -14.60
N ALA A 25 21.29 -8.25 -15.27
CA ALA A 25 20.62 -7.08 -15.81
C ALA A 25 19.54 -7.54 -16.79
N GLY A 26 18.27 -7.32 -16.45
CA GLY A 26 17.14 -7.64 -17.33
C GLY A 26 17.22 -6.85 -18.64
N PRO A 27 16.78 -7.42 -19.78
CA PRO A 27 16.82 -6.74 -21.07
C PRO A 27 15.94 -5.49 -21.06
N SER A 28 16.46 -4.41 -21.65
CA SER A 28 15.68 -3.21 -21.95
C SER A 28 14.59 -3.55 -22.98
N LEU A 29 13.34 -3.19 -22.69
CA LEU A 29 12.24 -3.42 -23.62
C LEU A 29 12.36 -2.48 -24.83
N PRO A 30 12.22 -2.99 -26.07
CA PRO A 30 12.25 -2.16 -27.27
C PRO A 30 10.96 -1.31 -27.37
N ALA A 31 11.13 -0.03 -27.67
CA ALA A 31 10.03 0.86 -28.00
C ALA A 31 9.51 0.55 -29.42
N GLY A 32 8.24 0.18 -29.52
CA GLY A 32 7.50 0.18 -30.79
C GLY A 32 7.22 -1.20 -31.41
N ALA A 33 6.12 -1.83 -30.99
CA ALA A 33 5.38 -2.77 -31.82
C ALA A 33 3.92 -2.83 -31.33
N SER A 34 2.97 -2.47 -32.20
CA SER A 34 1.52 -2.52 -31.94
C SER A 34 0.90 -3.92 -32.14
N GLY A 35 1.71 -4.97 -32.04
CA GLY A 35 1.21 -6.34 -31.86
C GLY A 35 0.80 -6.53 -30.40
N ALA A 36 -0.25 -7.32 -30.15
CA ALA A 36 -0.65 -7.68 -28.78
C ALA A 36 0.58 -8.13 -28.00
N THR A 37 1.03 -7.28 -27.08
CA THR A 37 2.26 -7.53 -26.32
C THR A 37 2.02 -8.80 -25.50
N PRO A 38 2.91 -9.81 -25.58
CA PRO A 38 2.76 -11.01 -24.79
C PRO A 38 2.59 -10.63 -23.32
N LYS A 39 1.50 -11.11 -22.69
CA LYS A 39 1.26 -10.87 -21.26
C LYS A 39 2.41 -11.49 -20.48
N ILE A 40 3.20 -10.65 -19.81
CA ILE A 40 4.26 -11.14 -18.93
C ILE A 40 3.59 -11.68 -17.65
N PRO A 41 3.85 -12.94 -17.26
CA PRO A 41 3.29 -13.48 -16.03
C PRO A 41 3.93 -12.82 -14.81
N ILE A 42 3.12 -12.58 -13.77
CA ILE A 42 3.59 -12.07 -12.48
C ILE A 42 3.93 -13.25 -11.57
N LYS A 43 5.11 -13.21 -10.95
CA LYS A 43 5.64 -14.29 -10.09
C LYS A 43 5.22 -14.13 -8.63
N TRP A 44 3.91 -14.12 -8.36
CA TRP A 44 3.39 -13.94 -7.01
C TRP A 44 3.95 -14.96 -6.01
N GLU A 45 4.19 -16.19 -6.44
CA GLU A 45 4.78 -17.27 -5.65
C GLU A 45 6.19 -16.97 -5.11
N SER A 46 6.88 -15.97 -5.67
CA SER A 46 8.17 -15.51 -5.15
C SER A 46 8.04 -14.56 -3.95
N GLU A 47 6.85 -13.99 -3.72
CA GLU A 47 6.60 -13.05 -2.64
C GLU A 47 6.49 -13.78 -1.29
N GLY A 48 7.21 -13.28 -0.28
CA GLY A 48 7.16 -13.82 1.07
C GLY A 48 7.41 -12.76 2.14
N PHE A 49 7.25 -13.14 3.41
CA PHE A 49 7.46 -12.25 4.57
C PHE A 49 8.94 -12.09 4.96
N ASN A 50 9.85 -12.21 3.99
CA ASN A 50 11.29 -12.26 4.24
C ASN A 50 11.92 -10.86 4.38
N ASN A 51 11.14 -9.77 4.29
CA ASN A 51 11.65 -8.39 4.28
C ASN A 51 12.72 -8.18 3.19
N THR A 52 12.47 -8.70 1.99
CA THR A 52 13.35 -8.55 0.84
C THR A 52 12.50 -8.26 -0.39
N PHE A 53 12.99 -7.36 -1.24
CA PHE A 53 12.39 -7.14 -2.54
C PHE A 53 12.60 -8.35 -3.43
N VAL A 54 11.51 -8.86 -4.00
CA VAL A 54 11.52 -9.93 -5.00
C VAL A 54 10.98 -9.38 -6.31
N GLU A 55 11.59 -9.79 -7.43
CA GLU A 55 11.16 -9.34 -8.76
C GLU A 55 9.91 -10.11 -9.17
N LEU A 56 8.79 -9.39 -9.23
CA LEU A 56 7.50 -9.96 -9.62
C LEU A 56 7.33 -9.96 -11.14
N ALA A 57 7.87 -8.94 -11.81
CA ALA A 57 7.90 -8.77 -13.25
C ALA A 57 9.12 -7.90 -13.62
N PRO A 58 9.56 -7.87 -14.89
CA PRO A 58 10.69 -7.04 -15.30
C PRO A 58 10.52 -5.59 -14.83
N ASN A 59 11.51 -5.09 -14.09
CA ASN A 59 11.54 -3.73 -13.55
C ASN A 59 10.49 -3.43 -12.46
N MET A 60 9.86 -4.46 -11.89
CA MET A 60 8.89 -4.34 -10.80
C MET A 60 9.21 -5.35 -9.69
N TRP A 61 9.43 -4.83 -8.50
CA TRP A 61 9.69 -5.64 -7.29
C TRP A 61 8.66 -5.35 -6.21
N SER A 62 8.49 -6.31 -5.31
CA SER A 62 7.69 -6.13 -4.09
C SER A 62 8.40 -6.67 -2.87
N ALA A 63 8.23 -5.99 -1.75
CA ALA A 63 8.57 -6.46 -0.41
C ALA A 63 7.30 -6.47 0.45
N SER A 64 7.07 -7.60 1.12
CA SER A 64 5.92 -7.78 2.01
C SER A 64 6.35 -7.73 3.47
N TYR A 65 5.53 -7.07 4.30
CA TYR A 65 5.76 -6.81 5.72
C TYR A 65 4.53 -7.20 6.53
N LYS A 66 4.70 -7.43 7.83
CA LYS A 66 3.58 -7.49 8.77
C LYS A 66 3.58 -6.26 9.65
N HIS A 67 2.41 -5.73 9.95
CA HIS A 67 2.28 -4.66 10.95
C HIS A 67 0.99 -4.78 11.73
N LYS A 68 0.92 -4.07 12.86
CA LYS A 68 -0.33 -3.84 13.57
C LYS A 68 -0.90 -2.50 13.09
N PRO A 69 -2.16 -2.44 12.62
CA PRO A 69 -2.82 -1.18 12.30
C PRO A 69 -2.65 -0.13 13.41
N GLY A 70 -2.23 1.08 13.04
CA GLY A 70 -1.96 2.17 13.98
C GLY A 70 -0.94 1.85 15.08
N SER A 71 -0.05 0.87 14.85
CA SER A 71 0.88 0.33 15.87
C SER A 71 0.18 -0.17 17.15
N MET A 72 -1.11 -0.49 17.07
CA MET A 72 -1.91 -0.85 18.25
C MET A 72 -1.69 -2.31 18.65
N ALA A 73 -1.23 -2.56 19.88
CA ALA A 73 -0.95 -3.92 20.36
C ALA A 73 -2.14 -4.89 20.27
N ILE A 74 -3.37 -4.38 20.40
CA ILE A 74 -4.62 -5.13 20.33
C ILE A 74 -5.01 -5.56 18.91
N MET A 75 -4.53 -4.84 17.89
CA MET A 75 -4.87 -5.17 16.52
C MET A 75 -4.09 -6.41 16.07
N PRO A 76 -4.73 -7.31 15.30
CA PRO A 76 -4.03 -8.44 14.73
C PRO A 76 -2.98 -7.96 13.73
N LEU A 77 -1.95 -8.78 13.54
CA LEU A 77 -0.97 -8.55 12.47
C LEU A 77 -1.65 -8.71 11.12
N ILE A 78 -1.45 -7.74 10.24
CA ILE A 78 -1.88 -7.78 8.84
C ILE A 78 -0.67 -7.62 7.92
N ASN A 79 -0.80 -8.08 6.67
CA ASN A 79 0.23 -7.84 5.66
C ASN A 79 0.28 -6.35 5.31
N ASN A 80 1.40 -5.87 4.81
CA ASN A 80 1.54 -4.60 4.09
C ASN A 80 2.54 -4.83 2.96
N ARG A 81 2.50 -4.03 1.91
CA ARG A 81 3.42 -4.13 0.78
C ARG A 81 4.18 -2.85 0.55
N GLN A 82 5.34 -3.01 -0.05
CA GLN A 82 6.02 -1.95 -0.75
C GLN A 82 6.36 -2.45 -2.14
N TYR A 83 6.21 -1.58 -3.13
CA TYR A 83 6.64 -1.84 -4.49
C TYR A 83 7.82 -0.94 -4.83
N ALA A 84 8.71 -1.47 -5.68
CA ALA A 84 9.76 -0.68 -6.29
C ALA A 84 9.66 -0.86 -7.81
N PHE A 85 9.78 0.25 -8.53
CA PHE A 85 9.78 0.28 -9.98
C PHE A 85 11.11 0.87 -10.45
N ARG A 86 11.77 0.21 -11.38
CA ARG A 86 12.87 0.82 -12.12
C ARG A 86 12.26 1.72 -13.19
N VAL A 87 12.56 3.00 -13.12
CA VAL A 87 12.02 4.02 -13.99
C VAL A 87 13.14 4.91 -14.53
N LYS A 88 12.84 5.72 -15.54
CA LYS A 88 13.73 6.79 -16.00
C LYS A 88 13.21 8.12 -15.47
N GLY A 89 14.10 8.87 -14.82
CA GLY A 89 13.83 10.23 -14.37
C GLY A 89 13.65 11.20 -15.54
N GLU A 90 13.26 12.44 -15.24
CA GLU A 90 13.13 13.52 -16.24
C GLU A 90 14.47 13.83 -16.92
N ASP A 91 15.58 13.61 -16.22
CA ASP A 91 16.96 13.74 -16.71
C ASP A 91 17.43 12.53 -17.54
N GLY A 92 16.57 11.52 -17.72
CA GLY A 92 16.88 10.27 -18.42
C GLY A 92 17.69 9.26 -17.61
N THR A 93 18.07 9.57 -16.37
CA THR A 93 18.80 8.64 -15.49
C THR A 93 17.88 7.55 -14.96
N GLU A 94 18.39 6.32 -14.83
CA GLU A 94 17.64 5.24 -14.21
C GLU A 94 17.62 5.41 -12.70
N GLU A 95 16.45 5.21 -12.11
CA GLU A 95 16.23 5.33 -10.67
C GLU A 95 15.16 4.35 -10.19
N LEU A 96 15.07 4.19 -8.88
CA LEU A 96 13.98 3.49 -8.23
C LEU A 96 12.91 4.48 -7.76
N LEU A 97 11.68 4.22 -8.17
CA LEU A 97 10.47 4.79 -7.58
C LEU A 97 9.91 3.77 -6.59
N LEU A 98 9.80 4.16 -5.32
CA LEU A 98 9.13 3.36 -4.30
C LEU A 98 7.66 3.74 -4.22
N PHE A 99 6.78 2.75 -4.13
CA PHE A 99 5.35 2.94 -3.91
C PHE A 99 4.92 2.17 -2.67
N GLY A 100 4.39 2.90 -1.69
CA GLY A 100 4.12 2.37 -0.35
C GLY A 100 5.15 2.87 0.66
N VAL A 101 4.66 3.43 1.77
CA VAL A 101 5.49 3.89 2.90
C VAL A 101 5.09 3.15 4.19
N PRO A 102 5.43 1.86 4.31
CA PRO A 102 5.17 1.12 5.53
C PRO A 102 5.86 1.78 6.73
N GLY A 103 5.18 1.76 7.89
CA GLY A 103 5.68 2.37 9.11
C GLY A 103 6.82 1.58 9.75
N LYS A 104 7.56 2.22 10.67
CA LYS A 104 8.70 1.61 11.40
C LYS A 104 8.32 0.34 12.18
N GLY A 105 7.07 0.26 12.65
CA GLY A 105 6.53 -0.93 13.31
C GLY A 105 6.13 -2.06 12.36
N SER A 106 6.44 -1.95 11.06
CA SER A 106 6.27 -3.03 10.09
C SER A 106 7.52 -3.88 10.06
N PHE A 107 7.36 -5.19 10.22
CA PHE A 107 8.46 -6.14 10.33
C PHE A 107 8.13 -7.42 9.57
N GLY A 108 9.16 -8.16 9.19
CA GLY A 108 9.08 -9.51 8.63
C GLY A 108 10.14 -10.37 9.30
N LEU A 109 10.54 -11.47 8.67
CA LEU A 109 11.35 -12.49 9.34
C LEU A 109 12.76 -12.05 9.77
N ASN A 110 13.27 -10.95 9.20
CA ASN A 110 14.65 -10.48 9.41
C ASN A 110 14.76 -9.27 10.34
N ASP A 111 13.67 -8.84 11.00
CA ASP A 111 13.59 -7.70 11.94
C ASP A 111 14.11 -6.33 11.42
N LYS A 112 14.52 -6.23 10.15
CA LYS A 112 14.92 -4.98 9.51
C LYS A 112 13.72 -4.07 9.32
N CYS A 113 13.90 -2.77 9.54
CA CYS A 113 12.87 -1.81 9.23
C CYS A 113 12.73 -1.61 7.70
N PRO A 114 11.56 -1.21 7.19
CA PRO A 114 11.33 -1.14 5.74
C PRO A 114 12.28 -0.19 4.98
N THR A 115 12.73 0.89 5.62
CA THR A 115 13.66 1.83 5.00
C THR A 115 15.06 1.24 4.84
N GLU A 116 15.52 0.40 5.78
CA GLU A 116 16.77 -0.36 5.64
C GLU A 116 16.69 -1.36 4.49
N VAL A 117 15.57 -2.09 4.39
CA VAL A 117 15.32 -3.04 3.29
C VAL A 117 15.38 -2.34 1.94
N ALA A 118 14.71 -1.18 1.80
CA ALA A 118 14.73 -0.40 0.57
C ALA A 118 16.12 0.15 0.23
N ARG A 119 16.90 0.59 1.22
CA ARG A 119 18.27 1.07 1.02
C ARG A 119 19.21 -0.05 0.57
N ASP A 120 19.18 -1.20 1.24
CA ASP A 120 20.00 -2.36 0.88
C ASP A 120 19.65 -2.85 -0.53
N PHE A 121 18.36 -2.83 -0.88
CA PHE A 121 17.89 -3.18 -2.22
C PHE A 121 18.39 -2.20 -3.30
N ALA A 122 18.26 -0.89 -3.07
CA ALA A 122 18.78 0.13 -3.98
C ALA A 122 20.29 -0.02 -4.23
N ALA A 123 21.05 -0.25 -3.16
CA ALA A 123 22.49 -0.52 -3.24
C ALA A 123 22.79 -1.79 -4.05
N SER A 124 22.02 -2.86 -3.86
CA SER A 124 22.20 -4.12 -4.61
C SER A 124 21.99 -3.98 -6.12
N LEU A 125 21.16 -3.02 -6.54
CA LEU A 125 20.90 -2.73 -7.95
C LEU A 125 21.81 -1.63 -8.52
N GLY A 126 22.57 -0.93 -7.69
CA GLY A 126 23.31 0.26 -8.11
C GLY A 126 22.41 1.40 -8.61
N LEU A 127 21.18 1.48 -8.12
CA LEU A 127 20.19 2.48 -8.53
C LEU A 127 19.79 3.39 -7.36
N PRO A 128 19.76 4.71 -7.54
CA PRO A 128 19.32 5.62 -6.49
C PRO A 128 17.80 5.55 -6.31
N ILE A 129 17.32 5.76 -5.09
CA ILE A 129 15.90 6.05 -4.82
C ILE A 129 15.73 7.56 -4.86
N LYS A 130 15.07 8.10 -5.89
CA LYS A 130 14.79 9.55 -5.99
C LYS A 130 13.32 9.91 -5.77
N ARG A 131 12.41 8.94 -5.87
CA ARG A 131 10.96 9.16 -5.72
C ARG A 131 10.38 8.15 -4.76
N ILE A 132 9.64 8.64 -3.77
CA ILE A 132 8.91 7.82 -2.81
C ILE A 132 7.46 8.26 -2.88
N LEU A 133 6.55 7.36 -3.19
CA LEU A 133 5.14 7.63 -3.30
C LEU A 133 4.41 7.00 -2.11
N CYS A 134 3.84 7.85 -1.26
CA CYS A 134 2.92 7.45 -0.22
C CYS A 134 1.61 6.99 -0.87
N GLN A 135 1.12 5.81 -0.49
CA GLN A 135 -0.13 5.25 -0.97
C GLN A 135 -1.39 5.94 -0.40
N GLY A 136 -1.20 6.89 0.51
CA GLY A 136 -2.28 7.62 1.16
C GLY A 136 -2.74 6.97 2.46
N GLY A 137 -3.95 7.31 2.88
CA GLY A 137 -4.46 6.84 4.16
C GLY A 137 -3.60 7.26 5.36
N LEU A 138 -3.59 6.42 6.40
CA LEU A 138 -2.83 6.66 7.64
C LEU A 138 -1.30 6.60 7.44
N HIS A 139 -0.82 6.26 6.24
CA HIS A 139 0.60 6.18 5.95
C HIS A 139 1.32 7.54 5.92
N VAL A 140 0.56 8.64 5.84
CA VAL A 140 1.10 10.00 6.02
C VAL A 140 1.67 10.25 7.42
N MET A 141 1.41 9.38 8.40
CA MET A 141 2.03 9.47 9.72
C MET A 141 3.51 9.01 9.71
N PHE A 142 3.96 8.36 8.64
CA PHE A 142 5.31 7.77 8.57
C PHE A 142 6.28 8.53 7.66
N LEU A 143 5.89 9.69 7.11
CA LEU A 143 6.68 10.40 6.11
C LEU A 143 8.09 10.77 6.60
N GLU A 144 8.23 11.18 7.86
CA GLU A 144 9.54 11.59 8.42
C GLU A 144 10.57 10.46 8.32
N ASN A 145 10.18 9.22 8.66
CA ASN A 145 11.09 8.07 8.61
C ASN A 145 11.65 7.85 7.20
N TRP A 146 10.82 8.08 6.18
CA TRP A 146 11.21 7.93 4.78
C TRP A 146 12.07 9.10 4.29
N LEU A 147 11.75 10.33 4.71
CA LEU A 147 12.54 11.53 4.37
C LEU A 147 13.93 11.55 5.01
N GLU A 148 14.07 10.99 6.22
CA GLU A 148 15.37 10.81 6.91
C GLU A 148 16.21 9.71 6.26
N ALA A 149 15.59 8.59 5.90
CA ALA A 149 16.30 7.46 5.30
C ALA A 149 16.79 7.76 3.87
N PHE A 150 16.10 8.64 3.15
CA PHE A 150 16.39 8.98 1.76
C PHE A 150 16.46 10.51 1.59
N PRO A 151 17.58 11.14 1.99
CA PRO A 151 17.70 12.60 2.00
C PRO A 151 17.61 13.23 0.60
N ASP A 152 17.98 12.50 -0.45
CA ASP A 152 17.95 12.97 -1.83
C ASP A 152 16.63 12.68 -2.54
N ALA A 153 15.72 11.93 -1.90
CA ALA A 153 14.43 11.59 -2.49
C ALA A 153 13.39 12.69 -2.27
N LYS A 154 12.54 12.85 -3.28
CA LYS A 154 11.26 13.57 -3.19
C LYS A 154 10.18 12.59 -2.76
N LEU A 155 9.38 12.98 -1.78
CA LEU A 155 8.23 12.22 -1.30
C LEU A 155 6.96 12.80 -1.91
N PHE A 156 6.22 11.98 -2.62
CA PHE A 156 4.93 12.30 -3.22
C PHE A 156 3.80 11.77 -2.34
N VAL A 157 2.82 12.62 -2.05
CA VAL A 157 1.64 12.30 -1.24
C VAL A 157 0.38 12.55 -2.05
N PRO A 158 -0.70 11.79 -1.84
CA PRO A 158 -1.99 12.21 -2.37
C PRO A 158 -2.41 13.53 -1.73
N GLY A 159 -2.88 14.46 -2.56
CA GLY A 159 -2.64 15.89 -2.40
C GLY A 159 -3.17 16.48 -1.10
N ASP A 160 -4.46 16.33 -0.81
CA ASP A 160 -5.11 17.14 0.21
C ASP A 160 -4.74 16.72 1.65
N ARG A 161 -4.09 15.56 1.84
CA ARG A 161 -3.92 15.03 3.20
C ARG A 161 -2.73 15.61 3.95
N ALA A 162 -1.54 15.60 3.37
CA ALA A 162 -0.33 16.06 4.08
C ALA A 162 -0.43 17.52 4.60
N PRO A 163 -0.92 18.52 3.85
CA PRO A 163 -1.04 19.88 4.36
C PRO A 163 -2.14 20.04 5.43
N ASN A 164 -3.09 19.10 5.52
CA ASN A 164 -4.25 19.22 6.39
C ASN A 164 -4.17 18.35 7.66
N THR A 165 -3.27 17.36 7.70
CA THR A 165 -3.05 16.47 8.86
C THR A 165 -1.99 17.02 9.82
N GLY A 166 -2.07 16.63 11.09
CA GLY A 166 -1.08 16.99 12.09
C GLY A 166 0.33 16.47 11.74
N SER A 167 0.44 15.20 11.36
CA SER A 167 1.71 14.59 10.97
C SER A 167 2.28 15.18 9.68
N GLY A 168 1.43 15.43 8.68
CA GLY A 168 1.90 16.04 7.43
C GLY A 168 2.36 17.48 7.60
N LYS A 169 1.69 18.30 8.44
CA LYS A 169 2.14 19.66 8.78
C LYS A 169 3.51 19.66 9.45
N LYS A 170 3.73 18.80 10.45
CA LYS A 170 5.04 18.65 11.10
C LYS A 170 6.15 18.27 10.10
N ALA A 171 5.86 17.32 9.20
CA ALA A 171 6.81 16.90 8.19
C ALA A 171 7.14 18.05 7.20
N ILE A 172 6.14 18.81 6.77
CA ILE A 172 6.34 19.97 5.88
C ILE A 172 7.17 21.06 6.59
N GLU A 173 6.91 21.34 7.86
CA GLU A 173 7.68 22.30 8.65
C GLU A 173 9.16 21.88 8.79
N LYS A 174 9.41 20.58 9.02
CA LYS A 174 10.75 20.04 9.24
C LYS A 174 11.58 19.86 7.97
N TYR A 175 10.99 19.39 6.87
CA TYR A 175 11.71 19.00 5.65
C TYR A 175 11.46 19.90 4.45
N GLY A 176 10.53 20.86 4.54
CA GLY A 176 10.19 21.75 3.45
C GLY A 176 9.18 21.15 2.45
N ARG A 177 8.42 22.03 1.80
CA ARG A 177 7.39 21.68 0.83
C ARG A 177 7.95 21.19 -0.51
N GLU A 178 9.21 21.55 -0.81
CA GLU A 178 9.96 21.09 -1.96
C GLU A 178 10.30 19.59 -1.90
N ARG A 179 10.30 19.00 -0.70
CA ARG A 179 10.57 17.57 -0.48
C ARG A 179 9.30 16.74 -0.33
N ILE A 180 8.18 17.33 0.06
CA ILE A 180 6.89 16.66 0.20
C ILE A 180 5.94 17.27 -0.83
N ILE A 181 5.73 16.58 -1.94
CA ILE A 181 5.06 17.11 -3.14
C ILE A 181 3.69 16.44 -3.28
N ASP A 182 2.67 17.21 -3.66
CA ASP A 182 1.39 16.60 -4.02
C ASP A 182 1.56 15.83 -5.32
N LEU A 183 1.15 14.57 -5.31
CA LEU A 183 1.06 13.80 -6.53
C LEU A 183 0.10 14.53 -7.49
N PRO A 184 0.43 14.69 -8.78
CA PRO A 184 -0.55 15.15 -9.76
C PRO A 184 -1.74 14.15 -9.86
N LYS A 185 -2.93 14.60 -10.27
CA LYS A 185 -4.12 13.72 -10.38
C LYS A 185 -3.86 12.46 -11.19
N HIS A 186 -3.07 12.59 -12.25
CA HIS A 186 -2.69 11.51 -13.17
C HIS A 186 -1.21 11.10 -13.03
N GLY A 187 -0.64 11.26 -11.82
CA GLY A 187 0.67 10.73 -11.49
C GLY A 187 1.81 11.40 -12.26
N PHE A 188 2.68 10.57 -12.84
CA PHE A 188 3.90 10.98 -13.56
C PHE A 188 3.71 10.74 -15.07
N PRO A 189 3.46 11.78 -15.88
CA PRO A 189 3.25 11.61 -17.32
C PRO A 189 4.41 10.93 -18.05
N GLU A 190 5.63 11.16 -17.59
CA GLU A 190 6.87 10.57 -18.13
C GLU A 190 7.01 9.07 -17.86
N LEU A 191 6.23 8.51 -16.93
CA LEU A 191 6.24 7.09 -16.59
C LEU A 191 5.16 6.28 -17.34
N LYS A 192 4.40 6.93 -18.22
CA LYS A 192 3.32 6.30 -18.99
C LYS A 192 3.81 5.05 -19.73
N GLY A 193 3.05 3.96 -19.64
CA GLY A 193 3.42 2.67 -20.21
C GLY A 193 4.36 1.82 -19.35
N VAL A 194 5.00 2.39 -18.32
CA VAL A 194 5.82 1.65 -17.34
C VAL A 194 4.99 1.40 -16.08
N VAL A 195 4.59 2.48 -15.42
CA VAL A 195 3.69 2.48 -14.27
C VAL A 195 2.95 3.80 -14.23
N GLU A 196 1.63 3.74 -14.10
CA GLU A 196 0.75 4.90 -14.12
C GLU A 196 0.08 5.04 -12.76
N PHE A 197 0.17 6.22 -12.15
CA PHE A 197 -0.39 6.48 -10.83
C PHE A 197 -1.59 7.40 -10.92
N PHE A 198 -2.58 7.15 -10.08
CA PHE A 198 -3.81 7.93 -10.06
C PHE A 198 -4.21 8.18 -8.63
N GLN A 199 -4.64 9.40 -8.35
CA GLN A 199 -5.28 9.70 -7.08
C GLN A 199 -6.71 9.18 -7.10
N PHE A 200 -7.08 8.53 -6.02
CA PHE A 200 -8.41 8.03 -5.75
C PHE A 200 -8.96 8.81 -4.55
N GLN A 201 -9.93 9.68 -4.82
CA GLN A 201 -10.40 10.68 -3.86
C GLN A 201 -11.88 10.52 -3.53
N GLY A 202 -12.38 11.40 -2.67
CA GLY A 202 -13.79 11.46 -2.29
C GLY A 202 -14.15 10.59 -1.09
N LEU A 203 -13.17 9.96 -0.47
CA LEU A 203 -13.28 9.31 0.84
C LEU A 203 -12.87 10.29 1.94
N ILE A 204 -13.44 10.11 3.14
CA ILE A 204 -13.06 10.80 4.36
C ILE A 204 -12.86 9.80 5.49
N ILE A 205 -11.94 10.10 6.39
CA ILE A 205 -11.58 9.28 7.55
C ILE A 205 -11.61 10.12 8.83
N HIS A 206 -11.54 9.44 9.97
CA HIS A 206 -11.27 10.07 11.26
C HIS A 206 -9.94 10.81 11.24
N ALA A 207 -9.87 11.91 11.98
CA ALA A 207 -8.63 12.66 12.13
C ALA A 207 -7.48 11.78 12.62
N ASP A 208 -6.25 12.09 12.19
CA ASP A 208 -5.06 11.37 12.62
C ASP A 208 -5.05 11.21 14.16
N ILE A 209 -5.04 9.96 14.62
CA ILE A 209 -4.95 9.66 16.04
C ILE A 209 -3.47 9.74 16.41
N PRO A 210 -3.05 10.64 17.33
CA PRO A 210 -1.65 10.74 17.71
C PRO A 210 -1.13 9.38 18.14
N MET A 211 -0.04 8.94 17.50
CA MET A 211 0.54 7.62 17.75
C MET A 211 1.01 7.55 19.21
N PRO A 212 0.99 6.36 19.86
CA PRO A 212 1.47 6.21 21.23
C PRO A 212 2.88 6.77 21.44
N GLU A 213 3.76 6.65 20.43
CA GLU A 213 5.12 7.21 20.49
C GLU A 213 5.14 8.75 20.53
N GLU A 214 4.19 9.43 19.90
CA GLU A 214 4.11 10.90 19.87
C GLU A 214 3.60 11.51 21.18
N ARG A 215 2.91 10.73 22.01
CA ARG A 215 2.33 11.22 23.28
C ARG A 215 3.33 11.20 24.44
N GLY A 216 4.52 10.62 24.25
CA GLY A 216 5.49 10.41 25.34
C GLY A 216 4.97 9.50 26.48
N ASP A 217 3.81 8.89 26.29
CA ASP A 217 3.05 8.23 27.35
C ASP A 217 3.35 6.73 27.33
N LYS A 218 4.22 6.27 28.24
CA LYS A 218 4.56 4.85 28.41
C LYS A 218 3.41 4.00 28.94
N LYS A 219 2.26 4.61 29.26
CA LYS A 219 1.08 3.90 29.75
C LYS A 219 0.22 3.46 28.57
N GLN A 220 0.20 2.15 28.33
CA GLN A 220 -0.75 1.49 27.43
C GLN A 220 -2.13 2.12 27.59
N VAL A 221 -2.68 2.66 26.50
CA VAL A 221 -4.07 3.12 26.46
C VAL A 221 -4.94 1.95 26.90
N LYS A 222 -5.57 2.06 28.07
CA LYS A 222 -6.47 1.01 28.59
C LYS A 222 -7.56 0.73 27.55
N MET A 223 -7.79 -0.56 27.28
CA MET A 223 -8.70 -1.10 26.25
C MET A 223 -10.11 -0.48 26.20
N SER A 224 -10.59 0.12 27.29
CA SER A 224 -11.94 0.67 27.39
C SER A 224 -12.17 1.99 26.63
N GLY A 225 -11.11 2.67 26.17
CA GLY A 225 -11.24 3.98 25.52
C GLY A 225 -11.38 3.97 24.00
N MET A 226 -10.92 2.91 23.32
CA MET A 226 -10.67 2.96 21.87
C MET A 226 -11.92 2.73 21.01
N PRO A 227 -12.78 1.72 21.29
CA PRO A 227 -14.07 1.59 20.60
C PRO A 227 -14.99 2.79 20.90
N ALA A 228 -14.89 3.37 22.11
CA ALA A 228 -15.66 4.55 22.51
C ALA A 228 -15.14 5.86 21.88
N MET A 229 -13.84 5.97 21.56
CA MET A 229 -13.29 7.06 20.74
C MET A 229 -13.69 6.88 19.27
N MET A 230 -13.42 5.72 18.68
CA MET A 230 -13.67 5.45 17.26
C MET A 230 -15.16 5.54 16.90
N GLY A 231 -16.06 5.11 17.80
CA GLY A 231 -17.51 5.22 17.61
C GLY A 231 -18.09 6.63 17.82
N LYS A 232 -17.29 7.62 18.25
CA LYS A 232 -17.72 9.01 18.49
C LYS A 232 -17.03 10.04 17.60
N LEU A 233 -15.91 9.69 16.98
CA LEU A 233 -15.24 10.56 16.02
C LEU A 233 -16.09 10.60 14.74
N LYS A 234 -16.39 11.81 14.26
CA LYS A 234 -16.96 11.97 12.92
C LYS A 234 -15.79 11.95 11.93
N PRO A 235 -15.88 11.22 10.82
CA PRO A 235 -14.93 11.36 9.73
C PRO A 235 -14.94 12.82 9.26
N VAL A 236 -13.78 13.48 9.24
CA VAL A 236 -13.65 14.91 8.93
C VAL A 236 -12.46 15.23 8.01
N GLU A 237 -11.52 14.30 7.84
CA GLU A 237 -10.31 14.53 7.05
C GLU A 237 -10.39 13.77 5.71
N PRO A 238 -9.86 14.34 4.60
CA PRO A 238 -9.71 13.63 3.34
C PRO A 238 -8.92 12.33 3.50
N HIS A 239 -9.43 11.25 2.92
CA HIS A 239 -8.78 9.95 2.85
C HIS A 239 -8.45 9.64 1.40
N ASP A 240 -7.50 10.39 0.85
CA ASP A 240 -7.04 10.13 -0.50
C ASP A 240 -6.12 8.91 -0.51
N GLU A 241 -6.25 8.11 -1.56
CA GLU A 241 -5.39 6.97 -1.82
C GLU A 241 -4.75 7.08 -3.21
N VAL A 242 -3.65 6.37 -3.40
CA VAL A 242 -3.00 6.28 -4.71
C VAL A 242 -3.14 4.87 -5.25
N PHE A 243 -3.59 4.77 -6.49
CA PHE A 243 -3.63 3.52 -7.25
C PHE A 243 -2.47 3.52 -8.24
N ALA A 244 -1.95 2.34 -8.57
CA ALA A 244 -0.94 2.17 -9.60
C ALA A 244 -1.39 1.13 -10.63
N PHE A 245 -1.29 1.44 -11.91
CA PHE A 245 -1.49 0.51 -13.01
C PHE A 245 -0.14 0.18 -13.66
N VAL A 246 0.13 -1.12 -13.84
CA VAL A 246 1.34 -1.63 -14.49
C VAL A 246 0.94 -2.28 -15.81
N PRO A 247 1.02 -1.56 -16.95
CA PRO A 247 0.45 -2.01 -18.22
C PRO A 247 1.05 -3.31 -18.74
N SER A 248 2.37 -3.50 -18.57
CA SER A 248 3.11 -4.67 -19.06
C SER A 248 2.61 -6.02 -18.52
N VAL A 249 2.00 -6.00 -17.33
CA VAL A 249 1.46 -7.19 -16.66
C VAL A 249 -0.05 -7.09 -16.37
N LYS A 250 -0.69 -6.03 -16.86
CA LYS A 250 -2.12 -5.74 -16.64
C LYS A 250 -2.53 -5.80 -15.16
N LEU A 251 -1.69 -5.26 -14.28
CA LEU A 251 -1.91 -5.25 -12.83
C LEU A 251 -2.42 -3.89 -12.37
N MET A 252 -3.51 -3.90 -11.62
CA MET A 252 -3.94 -2.77 -10.79
C MET A 252 -3.52 -3.01 -9.34
N ILE A 253 -2.74 -2.09 -8.79
CA ILE A 253 -2.40 -2.03 -7.37
C ILE A 253 -3.32 -1.00 -6.74
N GLY A 254 -4.25 -1.47 -5.91
CA GLY A 254 -5.17 -0.62 -5.17
C GLY A 254 -4.51 0.09 -4.00
N GLY A 255 -5.10 1.21 -3.60
CA GLY A 255 -4.74 1.91 -2.37
C GLY A 255 -4.98 1.08 -1.11
N ASP A 256 -4.42 1.57 -0.01
CA ASP A 256 -4.25 0.86 1.26
C ASP A 256 -5.57 0.33 1.87
N ASN A 257 -6.72 1.02 1.72
CA ASN A 257 -7.91 0.70 2.51
C ASN A 257 -9.21 0.49 1.71
N VAL A 258 -9.25 0.54 0.37
CA VAL A 258 -10.54 0.33 -0.33
C VAL A 258 -11.06 -1.12 -0.21
N ALA A 259 -10.19 -2.14 -0.08
CA ALA A 259 -10.65 -3.51 0.10
C ALA A 259 -9.60 -4.43 0.70
N TRP A 260 -10.02 -5.33 1.59
CA TRP A 260 -9.20 -6.44 2.05
C TRP A 260 -9.79 -7.74 1.54
N TYR A 261 -9.04 -8.45 0.71
CA TYR A 261 -9.50 -9.74 0.22
C TYR A 261 -9.13 -10.88 1.17
N PHE A 262 -10.15 -11.61 1.62
CA PHE A 262 -9.99 -12.90 2.27
C PHE A 262 -10.60 -13.98 1.37
N PRO A 263 -9.82 -15.01 0.97
CA PRO A 263 -10.35 -16.13 0.20
C PRO A 263 -11.53 -16.80 0.91
N LYS A 264 -12.46 -17.37 0.14
CA LYS A 264 -13.58 -18.15 0.71
C LYS A 264 -13.03 -19.28 1.59
N GLY A 265 -13.45 -19.32 2.85
CA GLY A 265 -12.98 -20.31 3.84
C GLY A 265 -11.76 -19.89 4.65
N ALA A 266 -11.14 -18.73 4.37
CA ALA A 266 -10.06 -18.20 5.19
C ALA A 266 -10.53 -17.92 6.63
N LYS A 267 -9.69 -18.26 7.61
CA LYS A 267 -9.92 -17.91 9.02
C LYS A 267 -9.68 -16.41 9.22
N VAL A 268 -10.73 -15.61 9.06
CA VAL A 268 -10.67 -14.16 9.32
C VAL A 268 -10.62 -13.91 10.84
N PRO A 269 -9.63 -13.15 11.37
CA PRO A 269 -9.57 -12.76 12.77
C PRO A 269 -10.90 -12.14 13.26
N MET A 270 -11.33 -12.48 14.48
CA MET A 270 -12.62 -12.04 15.02
C MET A 270 -12.78 -10.52 14.98
N MET A 271 -11.71 -9.76 15.22
CA MET A 271 -11.73 -8.31 15.14
C MET A 271 -12.11 -7.79 13.75
N PHE A 272 -11.63 -8.42 12.66
CA PHE A 272 -12.03 -8.06 11.30
C PHE A 272 -13.44 -8.54 10.93
N LYS A 273 -13.92 -9.61 11.55
CA LYS A 273 -15.33 -10.00 11.44
C LYS A 273 -16.27 -9.01 12.15
N MET A 274 -15.77 -8.33 13.18
CA MET A 274 -16.52 -7.33 13.94
C MET A 274 -16.54 -5.95 13.26
N THR A 275 -15.43 -5.55 12.62
CA THR A 275 -15.35 -4.28 11.88
C THR A 275 -15.77 -4.40 10.41
N GLY A 276 -15.92 -5.62 9.91
CA GLY A 276 -16.18 -5.91 8.52
C GLY A 276 -17.63 -6.24 8.18
N ASN A 277 -18.04 -5.96 6.94
CA ASN A 277 -19.35 -6.38 6.43
C ASN A 277 -19.46 -7.92 6.38
N LYS A 278 -20.47 -8.48 7.07
CA LYS A 278 -20.71 -9.94 7.27
C LYS A 278 -20.87 -10.78 5.99
N ALA A 279 -20.84 -10.18 4.80
CA ALA A 279 -21.22 -10.79 3.52
C ALA A 279 -20.05 -11.40 2.70
N GLY A 280 -19.00 -11.91 3.34
CA GLY A 280 -17.98 -12.76 2.69
C GLY A 280 -17.12 -12.10 1.61
N CYS A 281 -17.13 -10.78 1.52
CA CYS A 281 -16.29 -9.99 0.63
C CYS A 281 -16.10 -8.63 1.31
N LEU A 282 -14.94 -8.44 1.95
CA LEU A 282 -14.62 -7.28 2.77
C LEU A 282 -14.02 -6.17 1.91
N CYS A 283 -14.81 -5.64 0.97
CA CYS A 283 -14.56 -4.29 0.49
C CYS A 283 -14.94 -3.34 1.64
N CYS A 284 -13.97 -2.60 2.17
CA CYS A 284 -14.07 -1.83 3.43
C CYS A 284 -14.99 -0.61 3.33
N ALA A 285 -15.81 -0.52 2.30
CA ALA A 285 -16.75 0.56 2.11
C ALA A 285 -18.02 0.50 2.98
N ARG A 286 -18.07 -0.41 3.97
CA ARG A 286 -18.95 -0.39 5.15
C ARG A 286 -18.21 -1.06 6.32
N SER A 287 -18.10 -0.52 7.53
CA SER A 287 -18.89 0.49 8.24
C SER A 287 -18.03 1.19 9.31
N ASP A 288 -18.22 2.49 9.53
CA ASP A 288 -17.75 3.30 10.67
C ASP A 288 -16.33 3.91 10.61
N VAL A 289 -15.40 3.40 9.79
CA VAL A 289 -14.01 3.95 9.73
C VAL A 289 -13.80 4.92 8.57
N MET A 290 -14.40 4.68 7.42
CA MET A 290 -14.33 5.55 6.24
C MET A 290 -15.74 5.91 5.78
N ALA A 291 -15.95 7.18 5.44
CA ALA A 291 -17.18 7.68 4.86
C ALA A 291 -16.92 8.28 3.47
N ILE A 292 -17.99 8.47 2.69
CA ILE A 292 -17.90 9.15 1.40
C ILE A 292 -18.05 10.65 1.67
N GLY A 293 -16.99 11.42 1.42
CA GLY A 293 -17.04 12.89 1.50
C GLY A 293 -17.45 13.54 0.18
N ASN A 294 -17.09 12.93 -0.95
CA ASN A 294 -17.49 13.39 -2.28
C ASN A 294 -17.84 12.20 -3.19
N LYS A 295 -19.14 11.98 -3.37
CA LYS A 295 -19.68 10.88 -4.17
C LYS A 295 -19.31 11.00 -5.65
N GLU A 296 -19.45 12.18 -6.23
CA GLU A 296 -19.23 12.39 -7.66
C GLU A 296 -17.77 12.12 -8.04
N GLN A 297 -16.83 12.63 -7.23
CA GLN A 297 -15.41 12.40 -7.42
C GLN A 297 -15.07 10.91 -7.26
N LEU A 298 -15.59 10.25 -6.23
CA LEU A 298 -15.39 8.82 -6.01
C LEU A 298 -15.89 7.98 -7.20
N GLU A 299 -17.07 8.29 -7.73
CA GLU A 299 -17.62 7.61 -8.91
C GLU A 299 -16.77 7.86 -10.16
N ALA A 300 -16.28 9.08 -10.35
CA ALA A 300 -15.42 9.44 -11.48
C ALA A 300 -14.09 8.67 -11.44
N ASP A 301 -13.44 8.61 -10.28
CA ASP A 301 -12.18 7.90 -10.09
C ASP A 301 -12.37 6.39 -10.25
N CYS A 302 -13.47 5.84 -9.74
CA CYS A 302 -13.82 4.45 -9.98
C CYS A 302 -14.02 4.12 -11.47
N LYS A 303 -14.76 4.96 -12.20
CA LYS A 303 -14.96 4.77 -13.66
C LYS A 303 -13.63 4.84 -14.40
N PHE A 304 -12.74 5.73 -13.99
CA PHE A 304 -11.40 5.86 -14.55
C PHE A 304 -10.53 4.63 -14.27
N VAL A 305 -10.53 4.10 -13.05
CA VAL A 305 -9.79 2.87 -12.73
C VAL A 305 -10.33 1.69 -13.55
N LEU A 306 -11.66 1.54 -13.61
CA LEU A 306 -12.30 0.45 -14.36
C LEU A 306 -12.11 0.52 -15.88
N SER A 307 -11.80 1.70 -16.42
CA SER A 307 -11.49 1.86 -17.85
C SER A 307 -10.09 1.38 -18.22
N GLN A 308 -9.18 1.21 -17.24
CA GLN A 308 -7.85 0.66 -17.48
C GLN A 308 -7.92 -0.82 -17.89
N ASP A 309 -7.00 -1.27 -18.73
CA ASP A 309 -6.93 -2.67 -19.19
C ASP A 309 -6.13 -3.56 -18.20
N PHE A 310 -6.66 -3.73 -17.00
CA PHE A 310 -6.12 -4.66 -16.00
C PHE A 310 -6.94 -5.95 -15.92
N ASP A 311 -6.27 -7.06 -15.65
CA ASP A 311 -6.89 -8.37 -15.39
C ASP A 311 -6.52 -8.95 -14.01
N GLN A 312 -5.55 -8.34 -13.33
CA GLN A 312 -5.17 -8.66 -11.96
C GLN A 312 -5.35 -7.44 -11.06
N TYR A 313 -5.78 -7.68 -9.83
CA TYR A 313 -5.84 -6.66 -8.78
C TYR A 313 -5.16 -7.14 -7.51
N VAL A 314 -4.42 -6.26 -6.85
CA VAL A 314 -3.80 -6.51 -5.56
C VAL A 314 -3.87 -5.23 -4.73
N GLY A 315 -4.09 -5.33 -3.43
CA GLY A 315 -3.93 -4.22 -2.50
C GLY A 315 -2.67 -4.38 -1.66
N PHE A 316 -2.55 -3.54 -0.63
CA PHE A 316 -1.40 -3.57 0.27
C PHE A 316 -1.51 -4.68 1.32
N HIS A 317 -2.72 -5.13 1.66
CA HIS A 317 -2.95 -6.01 2.82
C HIS A 317 -3.28 -7.47 2.49
N GLU A 318 -3.44 -7.86 1.21
CA GLU A 318 -3.57 -9.26 0.81
C GLU A 318 -2.32 -10.06 1.20
N LEU A 319 -2.45 -11.35 1.49
CA LEU A 319 -1.30 -12.18 1.84
C LEU A 319 -0.27 -12.25 0.69
N PRO A 320 1.03 -12.39 0.99
CA PRO A 320 2.05 -12.65 -0.01
C PRO A 320 1.67 -13.85 -0.88
N GLY A 321 1.93 -13.77 -2.17
CA GLY A 321 1.56 -14.81 -3.12
C GLY A 321 0.08 -14.82 -3.52
N VAL A 322 -0.72 -13.87 -3.03
CA VAL A 322 -2.14 -13.75 -3.35
C VAL A 322 -2.41 -12.44 -4.08
N ALA A 323 -2.74 -12.54 -5.36
CA ALA A 323 -3.46 -11.51 -6.09
C ALA A 323 -4.94 -11.90 -6.20
N CYS A 324 -5.83 -10.92 -6.32
CA CYS A 324 -7.19 -11.15 -6.78
C CYS A 324 -7.13 -11.49 -8.28
N LEU A 325 -6.99 -12.78 -8.57
CA LEU A 325 -6.98 -13.34 -9.93
C LEU A 325 -8.38 -13.62 -10.47
N VAL A 326 -9.42 -13.47 -9.64
CA VAL A 326 -10.83 -13.53 -10.06
C VAL A 326 -11.20 -12.19 -10.66
N ASP A 327 -12.04 -12.16 -11.71
CA ASP A 327 -12.47 -10.97 -12.48
C ASP A 327 -12.33 -9.66 -11.68
N ALA A 328 -11.13 -9.07 -11.81
CA ALA A 328 -10.67 -8.01 -10.94
C ALA A 328 -11.56 -6.76 -11.08
N LYS A 329 -12.10 -6.55 -12.30
CA LYS A 329 -13.06 -5.51 -12.60
C LYS A 329 -14.41 -5.81 -11.93
N ALA A 330 -14.94 -7.02 -12.06
CA ALA A 330 -16.18 -7.39 -11.38
C ALA A 330 -16.05 -7.29 -9.85
N TYR A 331 -14.89 -7.62 -9.30
CA TYR A 331 -14.59 -7.45 -7.88
C TYR A 331 -14.64 -5.99 -7.46
N LEU A 332 -13.90 -5.11 -8.15
CA LEU A 332 -13.90 -3.68 -7.87
C LEU A 332 -15.31 -3.08 -8.02
N GLN A 333 -16.04 -3.44 -9.08
CA GLN A 333 -17.42 -3.06 -9.29
C GLN A 333 -18.36 -3.56 -8.18
N ALA A 334 -18.17 -4.77 -7.67
CA ALA A 334 -18.95 -5.31 -6.56
C ALA A 334 -18.66 -4.58 -5.25
N GLY A 335 -17.40 -4.22 -5.02
CA GLY A 335 -16.98 -3.34 -3.93
C GLY A 335 -17.70 -2.00 -3.99
N MET A 336 -17.66 -1.35 -5.16
CA MET A 336 -18.35 -0.08 -5.40
C MET A 336 -19.86 -0.13 -5.15
N ARG A 337 -20.55 -1.19 -5.61
CA ARG A 337 -21.99 -1.36 -5.37
C ARG A 337 -22.35 -1.57 -3.90
N LYS A 338 -21.42 -2.11 -3.11
CA LYS A 338 -21.61 -2.38 -1.67
C LYS A 338 -21.26 -1.19 -0.78
N VAL A 339 -20.57 -0.17 -1.31
CA VAL A 339 -20.49 1.16 -0.69
C VAL A 339 -21.92 1.67 -0.64
N LYS A 340 -22.62 1.43 0.47
CA LYS A 340 -23.99 1.90 0.62
C LYS A 340 -23.87 3.40 0.87
N TRP A 341 -24.05 4.15 -0.21
CA TRP A 341 -24.19 5.60 -0.25
C TRP A 341 -25.03 5.99 0.94
N MET A 342 -24.42 6.67 1.93
CA MET A 342 -25.18 7.21 3.05
C MET A 342 -26.05 8.32 2.46
N SER A 343 -27.29 7.96 2.16
CA SER A 343 -28.35 8.87 1.73
C SER A 343 -28.87 9.68 2.91
#